data_AF-A0A327YM11-F1
#
_entry.id   AF-A0A327YM11-F1
#
_cell.length_a   1.000
_cell.length_b   1.000
_cell.length_c   1.000
_cell.angle_alpha   90.00
_cell.angle_beta   90.00
_cell.angle_gamma   90.00
#
_symmetry.space_group_name_H-M   'P 1'
#
loop_
_entity.id
_entity.type
_entity.pdbx_description
1 polymer ?
#
loop_
_entity_poly.entity_id
_entity_poly.type
_entity_poly.pdbx_seq_one_letter_code
_entity_poly.pdbx_strand_id
1 'polypeptide(L)'
;MKSIRIEKIFHHDAYRIGVFFEKDFEIIAILKRLGATYSGSRKCWYLDYSKASYHALRSHFPDLVVVTESSNASLVTGIDNRDLSPIASSSALQLDSSLSNPEHKQTQMTSDKLKLQLLPSIGKYWVFKMRFHHEISKQLLKIKGVYWNGNYKTYLVFKHEIVKQQVETVLGIASFFGTDYFDKNSIAFKGKIKVLPHTEAVSWMEVYVPKMVVVHEKLKRFSMARYSKIKDCYLLPAAPVVMDSLFLQFESSGITIESLLPKNYLDKRNLPNKKQLDLSKTKRSLLDLVPEQAQIYLGKMIDTLLALNYSSSTLRTYCGAFVQFLRYFEYRNPEDINREEIIRFLGSLMERGLSATSGHSMVNGVQFYYQQVLGKIDYSFVLPRPKKEKKLPVVLTMEECLQIFKVVDNPKHKLLLLIGYGAGLRVSEIVSLKWSDILFEEHKIHVKNAKGKKDRMVMLPYSIVTSLQLYRELYKGKHYVFEGQFAGDPYSTGSVQQVMRNAIKLSGLEKKATVHTLRHSFATHLLENGTDIRYIQQFLGHSSIKTTTVYTHLTKTAVDRIQSPLDRMVDIKGKKKLEE
;
A
#
# COMPACT_ATOMS: atom_id res chain seq x y z
N MET A 1 -3.86 42.84 34.63
CA MET A 1 -2.42 42.53 34.55
C MET A 1 -2.20 41.45 33.50
N LYS A 2 -1.40 41.71 32.47
CA LYS A 2 -1.16 40.76 31.36
C LYS A 2 -0.01 39.83 31.76
N SER A 3 -0.28 38.54 31.95
CA SER A 3 0.74 37.58 32.39
C SER A 3 1.65 37.19 31.22
N ILE A 4 2.93 37.56 31.31
CA ILE A 4 3.97 37.14 30.36
C ILE A 4 4.73 35.97 30.98
N ARG A 5 4.74 34.83 30.28
CA ARG A 5 5.43 33.61 30.70
C ARG A 5 6.72 33.44 29.93
N ILE A 6 7.81 33.09 30.61
CA ILE A 6 9.07 32.73 29.96
C ILE A 6 9.51 31.30 30.29
N GLU A 7 10.02 30.61 29.26
CA GLU A 7 10.47 29.23 29.37
C GLU A 7 11.79 29.04 28.62
N LYS A 8 12.62 28.10 29.09
CA LYS A 8 13.83 27.69 28.38
C LYS A 8 13.45 26.79 27.21
N ILE A 9 13.70 27.22 25.99
CA ILE A 9 13.39 26.44 24.77
C ILE A 9 14.66 26.10 23.99
N PHE A 10 14.67 24.97 23.29
CA PHE A 10 15.73 24.63 22.33
C PHE A 10 15.25 24.92 20.89
N HIS A 11 15.90 25.86 20.20
CA HIS A 11 15.48 26.36 18.88
C HIS A 11 16.67 26.88 18.06
N HIS A 12 16.74 26.52 16.76
CA HIS A 12 17.90 26.75 15.89
C HIS A 12 19.24 26.32 16.51
N ASP A 13 19.31 25.06 16.95
CA ASP A 13 20.52 24.41 17.52
C ASP A 13 21.15 25.12 18.73
N ALA A 14 20.39 26.00 19.41
CA ALA A 14 20.81 26.67 20.63
C ALA A 14 19.66 26.77 21.65
N TYR A 15 20.02 26.97 22.93
CA TYR A 15 19.03 27.34 23.94
C TYR A 15 18.64 28.81 23.80
N ARG A 16 17.35 29.09 23.94
CA ARG A 16 16.73 30.42 23.83
C ARG A 16 15.75 30.63 24.98
N ILE A 17 15.47 31.89 25.31
CA ILE A 17 14.38 32.27 26.22
C ILE A 17 13.14 32.45 25.35
N GLY A 18 12.16 31.55 25.48
CA GLY A 18 10.86 31.68 24.83
C GLY A 18 9.93 32.55 25.67
N VAL A 19 9.27 33.51 25.05
CA VAL A 19 8.33 34.48 25.65
C VAL A 19 6.93 34.22 25.11
N PHE A 20 6.00 33.92 26.01
CA PHE A 20 4.61 33.53 25.71
C PHE A 20 3.63 34.53 26.35
N PHE A 21 2.76 35.11 25.54
CA PHE A 21 1.74 36.10 25.95
C PHE A 21 0.59 36.10 24.94
N GLU A 22 -0.57 36.63 25.33
CA GLU A 22 -1.71 36.85 24.43
C GLU A 22 -1.42 37.97 23.42
N LYS A 23 -1.96 37.89 22.20
CA LYS A 23 -1.56 38.77 21.10
C LYS A 23 -1.79 40.24 21.43
N ASP A 24 -0.68 40.94 21.66
CA ASP A 24 -0.64 42.35 22.04
C ASP A 24 0.43 43.10 21.25
N PHE A 25 0.02 44.16 20.56
CA PHE A 25 0.91 44.95 19.71
C PHE A 25 1.96 45.74 20.49
N GLU A 26 1.69 46.15 21.73
CA GLU A 26 2.63 46.90 22.57
C GLU A 26 3.77 45.99 23.05
N ILE A 27 3.44 44.78 23.51
CA ILE A 27 4.41 43.78 23.95
C ILE A 27 5.28 43.34 22.76
N ILE A 28 4.68 43.14 21.58
CA ILE A 28 5.43 42.80 20.35
C ILE A 28 6.40 43.93 19.97
N ALA A 29 5.99 45.19 20.07
CA ALA A 29 6.85 46.32 19.74
C ALA A 29 8.06 46.46 20.69
N ILE A 30 7.87 46.16 21.98
CA ILE A 30 8.95 46.09 22.97
C ILE A 30 9.88 44.91 22.68
N LEU A 31 9.34 43.72 22.42
CA LEU A 31 10.14 42.52 22.13
C LEU A 31 10.98 42.67 20.86
N LYS A 32 10.45 43.31 19.81
CA LYS A 32 11.21 43.63 18.60
C LYS A 32 12.38 44.59 18.89
N ARG A 33 12.19 45.59 19.75
CA ARG A 33 13.27 46.49 20.19
C ARG A 33 14.36 45.77 20.97
N LEU A 34 13.99 44.73 21.73
CA LEU A 34 14.92 43.87 22.45
C LEU A 34 15.64 42.84 21.56
N GLY A 35 15.40 42.84 20.25
CA GLY A 35 16.01 41.88 19.32
C GLY A 35 15.34 40.50 19.32
N ALA A 36 14.14 40.36 19.87
CA ALA A 36 13.42 39.10 19.87
C ALA A 36 12.91 38.77 18.46
N THR A 37 12.94 37.48 18.11
CA THR A 37 12.46 36.98 16.83
C THR A 37 11.28 36.03 17.03
N TYR A 38 10.33 36.04 16.09
CA TYR A 38 9.16 35.18 16.19
C TYR A 38 9.45 33.79 15.61
N SER A 39 9.26 32.76 16.41
CA SER A 39 9.35 31.37 15.96
C SER A 39 7.98 30.83 15.56
N GLY A 40 7.77 30.61 14.26
CA GLY A 40 6.55 29.97 13.78
C GLY A 40 6.39 28.51 14.23
N SER A 41 7.50 27.81 14.49
CA SER A 41 7.49 26.40 14.91
C SER A 41 7.26 26.21 16.43
N ARG A 42 7.72 27.17 17.25
CA ARG A 42 7.50 27.18 18.70
C ARG A 42 6.37 28.11 19.15
N LYS A 43 5.78 28.88 18.22
CA LYS A 43 4.68 29.83 18.43
C LYS A 43 4.95 30.80 19.60
N CYS A 44 6.17 31.29 19.71
CA CYS A 44 6.60 32.26 20.72
C CYS A 44 7.62 33.23 20.13
N TRP A 45 7.78 34.37 20.80
CA TRP A 45 8.93 35.24 20.60
C TRP A 45 10.12 34.67 21.37
N TYR A 46 11.32 34.71 20.81
CA TYR A 46 12.50 34.18 21.50
C TYR A 46 13.69 35.10 21.41
N LEU A 47 14.52 35.02 22.46
CA LEU A 47 15.77 35.74 22.65
C LEU A 47 16.89 34.76 22.99
N ASP A 48 18.13 35.21 22.87
CA ASP A 48 19.30 34.42 23.23
C ASP A 48 19.27 34.05 24.71
N TYR A 49 19.64 32.81 25.04
CA TYR A 49 19.72 32.36 26.42
C TYR A 49 20.95 32.94 27.12
N SER A 50 20.84 34.22 27.50
CA SER A 50 21.89 35.00 28.16
C SER A 50 21.34 35.76 29.37
N LYS A 51 22.23 36.10 30.32
CA LYS A 51 21.88 36.94 31.47
C LYS A 51 21.39 38.33 31.03
N ALA A 52 22.03 38.90 30.00
CA ALA A 52 21.66 40.21 29.45
C ALA A 52 20.22 40.21 28.90
N SER A 53 19.85 39.19 28.13
CA SER A 53 18.49 39.02 27.58
C SER A 53 17.44 38.88 28.69
N TYR A 54 17.75 38.14 29.76
CA TYR A 54 16.85 37.95 30.89
C TYR A 54 16.64 39.25 31.69
N HIS A 55 17.71 39.99 31.97
CA HIS A 55 17.61 41.29 32.65
C HIS A 55 16.86 42.33 31.83
N ALA A 56 17.07 42.36 30.50
CA ALA A 56 16.34 43.24 29.60
C ALA A 56 14.83 42.93 29.59
N LEU A 57 14.45 41.64 29.58
CA LEU A 57 13.04 41.24 29.71
C LEU A 57 12.44 41.65 31.06
N ARG A 58 13.15 41.42 32.16
CA ARG A 58 12.67 41.74 33.52
C ARG A 58 12.56 43.25 33.78
N SER A 59 13.39 44.06 33.12
CA SER A 59 13.33 45.53 33.21
C SER A 59 12.09 46.12 32.53
N HIS A 60 11.63 45.52 31.42
CA HIS A 60 10.46 45.98 30.69
C HIS A 60 9.16 45.31 31.14
N PHE A 61 9.25 44.13 31.75
CA PHE A 61 8.13 43.34 32.21
C PHE A 61 8.37 42.87 33.65
N PRO A 62 7.97 43.67 34.66
CA PRO A 62 8.19 43.33 36.07
C PRO A 62 7.37 42.11 36.54
N ASP A 63 6.20 41.87 35.93
CA ASP A 63 5.29 40.75 36.27
C ASP A 63 5.53 39.48 35.42
N LEU A 64 6.80 39.09 35.27
CA LEU A 64 7.21 37.96 34.44
C LEU A 64 7.14 36.64 35.23
N VAL A 65 6.42 35.64 34.70
CA VAL A 65 6.35 34.30 35.30
C VAL A 65 7.40 33.39 34.67
N VAL A 66 8.37 32.95 35.46
CA VAL A 66 9.41 31.99 35.04
C VAL A 66 8.91 30.57 35.28
N VAL A 67 8.79 29.78 34.22
CA VAL A 67 8.45 28.34 34.34
C VAL A 67 9.76 27.55 34.36
N THR A 68 10.19 27.14 35.56
CA THR A 68 11.33 26.25 35.74
C THR A 68 10.81 24.80 35.77
N GLU A 69 11.33 23.92 34.93
CA GLU A 69 11.03 22.48 35.01
C GLU A 69 11.41 21.96 36.42
N SER A 70 10.42 21.62 37.24
CA SER A 70 10.63 20.87 38.47
C SER A 70 10.92 19.41 38.13
N SER A 71 12.12 19.00 38.54
CA SER A 71 12.67 17.65 38.49
C SER A 71 11.83 16.64 39.28
N ASN A 72 11.40 15.56 38.63
CA ASN A 72 11.34 14.23 39.26
C ASN A 72 12.53 13.42 38.70
N ALA A 73 13.63 13.47 39.44
CA ALA A 73 14.75 12.57 39.30
C ALA A 73 14.65 11.51 40.39
N SER A 74 14.49 10.26 39.99
CA SER A 74 14.94 9.11 40.78
C SER A 74 16.17 8.57 40.06
N LEU A 75 17.33 8.84 40.63
CA LEU A 75 18.63 8.36 40.18
C LEU A 75 18.78 6.86 40.49
N VAL A 76 19.52 6.24 39.58
CA VAL A 76 20.02 4.86 39.50
C VAL A 76 20.93 4.49 40.68
N THR A 77 20.83 3.25 41.19
CA THR A 77 21.99 2.42 41.62
C THR A 77 21.66 0.92 41.65
N GLY A 78 22.62 0.08 41.21
CA GLY A 78 22.78 -1.37 41.47
C GLY A 78 21.94 -2.31 40.60
N ILE A 79 22.42 -2.87 39.50
CA ILE A 79 23.27 -4.08 39.40
C ILE A 79 22.75 -5.23 40.29
N ASP A 80 22.02 -6.16 39.67
CA ASP A 80 22.42 -7.56 39.75
C ASP A 80 21.99 -8.34 38.51
N ASN A 81 22.96 -9.02 37.92
CA ASN A 81 22.79 -10.02 36.88
C ASN A 81 21.98 -11.19 37.42
N ARG A 82 21.12 -11.77 36.57
CA ARG A 82 21.18 -13.21 36.31
C ARG A 82 20.45 -13.53 35.02
N ASP A 83 21.21 -14.15 34.14
CA ASP A 83 20.76 -14.99 33.04
C ASP A 83 19.52 -15.81 33.39
N LEU A 84 18.65 -15.95 32.40
CA LEU A 84 18.08 -17.20 31.89
C LEU A 84 16.75 -16.91 31.18
N SER A 85 16.79 -16.83 29.85
CA SER A 85 15.80 -17.56 29.06
C SER A 85 16.13 -19.06 29.19
N PRO A 86 15.21 -20.04 29.03
CA PRO A 86 14.18 -20.03 28.00
C PRO A 86 12.91 -20.86 28.30
N ILE A 87 12.06 -21.03 27.26
CA ILE A 87 11.07 -22.11 27.07
C ILE A 87 9.71 -21.92 27.77
N ALA A 88 8.69 -21.64 26.96
CA ALA A 88 7.35 -22.18 27.20
C ALA A 88 7.06 -23.16 26.05
N SER A 89 7.34 -24.44 26.31
CA SER A 89 6.85 -25.57 25.55
C SER A 89 5.37 -25.77 25.84
N SER A 90 4.65 -26.15 24.79
CA SER A 90 3.48 -27.03 24.77
C SER A 90 3.14 -27.82 26.04
N SER A 91 1.90 -27.68 26.51
CA SER A 91 1.03 -28.76 27.03
C SER A 91 -0.42 -28.24 26.98
N ALA A 92 -1.26 -28.76 26.08
CA ALA A 92 -2.06 -29.96 26.28
C ALA A 92 -3.06 -29.79 27.46
N LEU A 93 -4.26 -29.30 27.15
CA LEU A 93 -5.47 -29.60 27.91
C LEU A 93 -6.27 -30.61 27.08
N GLN A 94 -6.24 -31.85 27.55
CA GLN A 94 -7.12 -32.94 27.14
C GLN A 94 -8.57 -32.56 27.48
N LEU A 95 -9.47 -32.72 26.51
CA LEU A 95 -10.90 -32.87 26.77
C LEU A 95 -11.27 -34.29 26.35
N ASP A 96 -11.81 -34.98 27.34
CA ASP A 96 -12.07 -36.41 27.37
C ASP A 96 -13.06 -36.84 26.28
N SER A 97 -12.74 -37.98 25.69
CA SER A 97 -13.54 -38.71 24.73
C SER A 97 -14.51 -39.65 25.46
N SER A 98 -15.79 -39.29 25.53
CA SER A 98 -16.87 -40.28 25.65
C SER A 98 -18.22 -39.62 25.40
N LEU A 99 -18.66 -39.63 24.14
CA LEU A 99 -20.08 -39.64 23.76
C LEU A 99 -20.16 -40.21 22.34
N SER A 100 -20.56 -41.48 22.30
CA SER A 100 -20.90 -42.25 21.12
C SER A 100 -21.93 -41.50 20.26
N ASN A 101 -21.68 -41.46 18.95
CA ASN A 101 -22.71 -41.11 17.97
C ASN A 101 -22.77 -42.20 16.90
N PRO A 102 -23.97 -42.55 16.40
CA PRO A 102 -24.28 -43.88 15.91
C PRO A 102 -23.73 -44.14 14.51
N GLU A 103 -23.38 -45.40 14.26
CA GLU A 103 -22.99 -45.93 12.96
C GLU A 103 -24.06 -45.65 11.89
N HIS A 104 -23.81 -44.68 11.02
CA HIS A 104 -24.56 -44.55 9.77
C HIS A 104 -23.94 -45.42 8.68
N LYS A 105 -24.43 -46.66 8.64
CA LYS A 105 -24.64 -47.54 7.48
C LYS A 105 -24.12 -46.96 6.15
N GLN A 106 -22.98 -47.47 5.66
CA GLN A 106 -22.52 -47.28 4.28
C GLN A 106 -23.61 -47.79 3.34
N THR A 107 -24.33 -46.88 2.70
CA THR A 107 -25.27 -47.19 1.64
C THR A 107 -24.59 -46.81 0.33
N GLN A 108 -24.21 -47.80 -0.49
CA GLN A 108 -23.82 -47.54 -1.87
C GLN A 108 -24.99 -46.83 -2.57
N MET A 109 -24.78 -45.59 -3.00
CA MET A 109 -25.81 -44.79 -3.66
C MET A 109 -25.59 -44.80 -5.17
N THR A 110 -26.61 -45.24 -5.90
CA THR A 110 -26.68 -45.32 -7.36
C THR A 110 -26.78 -43.93 -8.03
N SER A 111 -26.30 -43.87 -9.27
CA SER A 111 -26.16 -42.68 -10.14
C SER A 111 -27.46 -41.86 -10.36
N ASP A 112 -28.64 -42.44 -10.13
CA ASP A 112 -29.94 -41.82 -10.39
C ASP A 112 -30.31 -40.65 -9.45
N LYS A 113 -29.69 -40.54 -8.26
CA LYS A 113 -30.03 -39.48 -7.30
C LYS A 113 -29.34 -38.13 -7.57
N LEU A 114 -28.27 -38.08 -8.36
CA LEU A 114 -27.44 -36.87 -8.54
C LEU A 114 -27.93 -35.93 -9.65
N LYS A 115 -28.86 -36.37 -10.52
CA LYS A 115 -29.39 -35.62 -11.69
C LYS A 115 -28.27 -34.85 -12.41
N LEU A 116 -27.27 -35.59 -12.89
CA LEU A 116 -26.13 -35.03 -13.59
C LEU A 116 -26.54 -34.57 -14.98
N GLN A 117 -26.24 -33.32 -15.31
CA GLN A 117 -26.49 -32.73 -16.62
C GLN A 117 -25.18 -32.21 -17.20
N LEU A 118 -24.72 -32.82 -18.28
CA LEU A 118 -23.57 -32.31 -19.05
C LEU A 118 -24.03 -31.13 -19.90
N LEU A 119 -23.26 -30.04 -19.86
CA LEU A 119 -23.50 -28.81 -20.61
C LEU A 119 -22.43 -28.64 -21.70
N PRO A 120 -22.66 -27.78 -22.71
CA PRO A 120 -21.65 -27.50 -23.73
C PRO A 120 -20.31 -27.10 -23.11
N SER A 121 -19.24 -27.72 -23.59
CA SER A 121 -17.89 -27.48 -23.06
C SER A 121 -17.44 -26.03 -23.31
N ILE A 122 -16.69 -25.46 -22.37
CA ILE A 122 -16.22 -24.06 -22.43
C ILE A 122 -14.70 -24.05 -22.48
N GLY A 123 -14.15 -23.88 -23.69
CA GLY A 123 -12.71 -23.84 -23.94
C GLY A 123 -12.01 -25.09 -23.42
N LYS A 124 -11.17 -24.94 -22.39
CA LYS A 124 -10.39 -26.02 -21.78
C LYS A 124 -11.14 -26.83 -20.71
N TYR A 125 -12.43 -26.59 -20.52
CA TYR A 125 -13.24 -27.19 -19.47
C TYR A 125 -14.48 -27.91 -19.99
N TRP A 126 -14.77 -29.10 -19.48
CA TRP A 126 -16.12 -29.65 -19.48
C TRP A 126 -16.96 -28.97 -18.41
N VAL A 127 -18.24 -28.77 -18.70
CA VAL A 127 -19.16 -28.08 -17.79
C VAL A 127 -20.28 -29.04 -17.46
N PHE A 128 -20.56 -29.22 -16.17
CA PHE A 128 -21.70 -30.03 -15.76
C PHE A 128 -22.40 -29.43 -14.55
N LYS A 129 -23.66 -29.80 -14.39
CA LYS A 129 -24.51 -29.43 -13.27
C LYS A 129 -24.92 -30.70 -12.52
N MET A 130 -24.95 -30.61 -11.20
CA MET A 130 -25.46 -31.67 -10.34
C MET A 130 -26.34 -31.07 -9.26
N ARG A 131 -27.25 -31.89 -8.70
CA ARG A 131 -27.95 -31.50 -7.47
C ARG A 131 -26.92 -31.36 -6.35
N PHE A 132 -27.03 -30.28 -5.58
CA PHE A 132 -26.06 -30.01 -4.52
C PHE A 132 -26.02 -31.15 -3.50
N HIS A 133 -24.85 -31.74 -3.34
CA HIS A 133 -24.56 -32.74 -2.31
C HIS A 133 -23.27 -32.35 -1.61
N HIS A 134 -23.33 -32.14 -0.29
CA HIS A 134 -22.24 -31.53 0.47
C HIS A 134 -20.92 -32.31 0.37
N GLU A 135 -20.98 -33.64 0.51
CA GLU A 135 -19.78 -34.48 0.54
C GLU A 135 -19.08 -34.59 -0.82
N ILE A 136 -19.82 -34.92 -1.88
CA ILE A 136 -19.33 -34.98 -3.26
C ILE A 136 -18.81 -33.61 -3.71
N SER A 137 -19.50 -32.52 -3.38
CA SER A 137 -19.04 -31.16 -3.72
C SER A 137 -17.68 -30.85 -3.08
N LYS A 138 -17.47 -31.26 -1.83
CA LYS A 138 -16.21 -31.10 -1.11
C LYS A 138 -15.09 -31.95 -1.72
N GLN A 139 -15.41 -33.17 -2.17
CA GLN A 139 -14.45 -34.04 -2.85
C GLN A 139 -14.07 -33.50 -4.24
N LEU A 140 -15.04 -33.03 -5.03
CA LEU A 140 -14.81 -32.44 -6.35
C LEU A 140 -13.91 -31.20 -6.28
N LEU A 141 -14.15 -30.30 -5.32
CA LEU A 141 -13.36 -29.07 -5.17
C LEU A 141 -11.94 -29.28 -4.64
N LYS A 142 -11.63 -30.47 -4.10
CA LYS A 142 -10.24 -30.85 -3.76
C LYS A 142 -9.42 -31.23 -4.99
N ILE A 143 -10.06 -31.63 -6.09
CA ILE A 143 -9.37 -32.06 -7.31
C ILE A 143 -8.78 -30.84 -8.02
N LYS A 144 -7.46 -30.87 -8.23
CA LYS A 144 -6.73 -29.81 -8.96
C LYS A 144 -7.15 -29.82 -10.43
N GLY A 145 -7.93 -28.82 -10.84
CA GLY A 145 -8.49 -28.72 -12.19
C GLY A 145 -10.03 -28.67 -12.22
N VAL A 146 -10.68 -28.81 -11.07
CA VAL A 146 -12.13 -28.62 -10.91
C VAL A 146 -12.41 -27.28 -10.24
N TYR A 147 -13.35 -26.52 -10.78
CA TYR A 147 -13.71 -25.20 -10.27
C TYR A 147 -15.23 -25.05 -10.16
N TRP A 148 -15.70 -24.36 -9.13
CA TRP A 148 -17.10 -23.97 -9.02
C TRP A 148 -17.33 -22.58 -9.61
N ASN A 149 -18.31 -22.47 -10.51
CA ASN A 149 -18.75 -21.18 -11.04
C ASN A 149 -20.07 -20.74 -10.36
N GLY A 150 -19.96 -19.78 -9.44
CA GLY A 150 -21.11 -19.28 -8.67
C GLY A 150 -22.17 -18.55 -9.49
N ASN A 151 -21.80 -17.93 -10.62
CA ASN A 151 -22.74 -17.17 -11.45
C ASN A 151 -23.70 -18.09 -12.21
N TYR A 152 -23.20 -19.25 -12.68
CA TYR A 152 -23.99 -20.20 -13.47
C TYR A 152 -24.43 -21.43 -12.68
N LYS A 153 -23.97 -21.58 -11.42
CA LYS A 153 -24.21 -22.74 -10.55
C LYS A 153 -23.78 -24.06 -11.22
N THR A 154 -22.59 -24.07 -11.81
CA THR A 154 -22.03 -25.20 -12.56
C THR A 154 -20.60 -25.53 -12.14
N TYR A 155 -20.21 -26.79 -12.30
CA TYR A 155 -18.82 -27.25 -12.15
C TYR A 155 -18.08 -27.16 -13.48
N LEU A 156 -16.84 -26.70 -13.44
CA LEU A 156 -15.91 -26.62 -14.55
C LEU A 156 -14.79 -27.64 -14.31
N VAL A 157 -14.64 -28.63 -15.19
CA VAL A 157 -13.66 -29.71 -15.08
C VAL A 157 -12.65 -29.58 -16.20
N PHE A 158 -11.36 -29.50 -15.88
CA PHE A 158 -10.31 -29.37 -16.88
C PHE A 158 -10.26 -30.60 -17.80
N LYS A 159 -10.23 -30.38 -19.12
CA LYS A 159 -10.24 -31.42 -20.15
C LYS A 159 -8.90 -32.17 -20.24
N HIS A 160 -8.63 -33.00 -19.24
CA HIS A 160 -7.40 -33.78 -19.12
C HIS A 160 -7.73 -35.16 -18.59
N GLU A 161 -7.05 -36.19 -19.08
CA GLU A 161 -7.33 -37.60 -18.76
C GLU A 161 -7.29 -37.88 -17.25
N ILE A 162 -6.22 -37.45 -16.56
CA ILE A 162 -6.10 -37.59 -15.10
C ILE A 162 -7.27 -36.92 -14.35
N VAL A 163 -7.67 -35.72 -14.77
CA VAL A 163 -8.74 -34.95 -14.11
C VAL A 163 -10.10 -35.61 -14.40
N LYS A 164 -10.30 -36.11 -15.62
CA LYS A 164 -11.48 -36.88 -16.02
C LYS A 164 -11.67 -38.10 -15.13
N GLN A 165 -10.64 -38.94 -15.02
CA GLN A 165 -10.67 -40.17 -14.21
C GLN A 165 -10.97 -39.85 -12.75
N GLN A 166 -10.33 -38.83 -12.17
CA GLN A 166 -10.57 -38.44 -10.77
C GLN A 166 -12.00 -37.96 -10.52
N VAL A 167 -12.58 -37.20 -11.45
CA VAL A 167 -13.96 -36.70 -11.32
C VAL A 167 -14.97 -37.83 -11.54
N GLU A 168 -14.74 -38.71 -12.52
CA GLU A 168 -15.59 -39.87 -12.80
C GLU A 168 -15.63 -40.87 -11.63
N THR A 169 -14.48 -41.09 -10.95
CA THR A 169 -14.40 -41.89 -9.72
C THR A 169 -15.22 -41.27 -8.58
N VAL A 170 -15.15 -39.94 -8.40
CA VAL A 170 -15.91 -39.24 -7.35
C VAL A 170 -17.41 -39.22 -7.64
N LEU A 171 -17.80 -39.19 -8.92
CA LEU A 171 -19.21 -39.23 -9.34
C LEU A 171 -19.78 -40.65 -9.42
N GLY A 172 -18.94 -41.69 -9.39
CA GLY A 172 -19.35 -43.10 -9.52
C GLY A 172 -19.88 -43.47 -10.90
N ILE A 173 -19.46 -42.76 -11.96
CA ILE A 173 -19.92 -42.97 -13.34
C ILE A 173 -18.72 -43.05 -14.27
N ALA A 174 -18.58 -44.17 -14.98
CA ALA A 174 -17.59 -44.33 -16.04
C ALA A 174 -18.05 -43.63 -17.34
N SER A 175 -17.14 -42.92 -18.02
CA SER A 175 -17.38 -42.28 -19.32
C SER A 175 -18.44 -41.17 -19.33
N PHE A 176 -18.52 -40.37 -18.27
CA PHE A 176 -19.43 -39.22 -18.22
C PHE A 176 -18.97 -38.06 -19.13
N PHE A 177 -17.67 -37.89 -19.31
CA PHE A 177 -17.10 -36.88 -20.22
C PHE A 177 -16.66 -37.51 -21.56
N GLY A 178 -16.69 -36.73 -22.63
CA GLY A 178 -16.21 -37.14 -23.95
C GLY A 178 -14.70 -37.43 -24.00
N THR A 179 -14.21 -37.80 -25.18
CA THR A 179 -12.77 -37.97 -25.49
C THR A 179 -12.14 -36.71 -26.08
N ASP A 180 -12.84 -35.57 -25.99
CA ASP A 180 -12.43 -34.26 -26.48
C ASP A 180 -11.43 -33.58 -25.52
N TYR A 181 -10.26 -34.17 -25.35
CA TYR A 181 -9.20 -33.65 -24.48
C TYR A 181 -8.65 -32.30 -24.97
N PHE A 182 -8.17 -31.48 -24.03
CA PHE A 182 -7.60 -30.18 -24.36
C PHE A 182 -6.18 -30.32 -24.89
N ASP A 183 -6.04 -30.18 -26.21
CA ASP A 183 -4.75 -29.99 -26.87
C ASP A 183 -4.36 -28.50 -26.82
N LYS A 184 -3.17 -28.20 -26.28
CA LYS A 184 -2.60 -26.84 -26.18
C LYS A 184 -2.49 -26.14 -27.55
N ASN A 185 -2.40 -26.90 -28.65
CA ASN A 185 -2.27 -26.36 -30.01
C ASN A 185 -3.62 -26.16 -30.73
N SER A 186 -4.76 -26.58 -30.15
CA SER A 186 -6.07 -26.59 -30.81
C SER A 186 -6.93 -25.33 -30.58
N ILE A 187 -6.39 -24.28 -29.96
CA ILE A 187 -7.16 -23.07 -29.65
C ILE A 187 -7.15 -22.12 -30.85
N ALA A 188 -7.83 -22.51 -31.93
CA ALA A 188 -8.33 -21.58 -32.93
C ALA A 188 -9.77 -21.22 -32.54
N PHE A 189 -9.98 -20.26 -31.64
CA PHE A 189 -11.32 -19.74 -31.41
C PHE A 189 -11.73 -18.90 -32.62
N LYS A 190 -12.55 -19.46 -33.52
CA LYS A 190 -13.14 -18.72 -34.65
C LYS A 190 -14.19 -17.72 -34.15
N GLY A 191 -13.74 -16.53 -33.74
CA GLY A 191 -14.59 -15.39 -33.40
C GLY A 191 -14.16 -14.15 -34.19
N LYS A 192 -15.11 -13.25 -34.48
CA LYS A 192 -14.84 -11.93 -35.07
C LYS A 192 -15.12 -10.84 -34.04
N ILE A 193 -14.15 -9.98 -33.80
CA ILE A 193 -14.35 -8.72 -33.05
C ILE A 193 -14.54 -7.61 -34.09
N LYS A 194 -15.66 -6.89 -34.02
CA LYS A 194 -15.90 -5.73 -34.89
C LYS A 194 -15.66 -4.44 -34.12
N VAL A 195 -14.85 -3.56 -34.68
CA VAL A 195 -14.56 -2.23 -34.13
C VAL A 195 -15.22 -1.18 -35.01
N LEU A 196 -16.16 -0.43 -34.46
CA LEU A 196 -16.92 0.63 -35.14
C LEU A 196 -16.63 2.00 -34.49
N PRO A 197 -16.77 3.12 -35.25
CA PRO A 197 -16.71 4.45 -34.66
C PRO A 197 -17.94 4.67 -33.76
N HIS A 198 -17.75 5.42 -32.68
CA HIS A 198 -18.85 5.81 -31.80
C HIS A 198 -19.47 7.12 -32.28
N THR A 199 -20.77 7.10 -32.56
CA THR A 199 -21.50 8.20 -33.22
C THR A 199 -21.59 9.47 -32.38
N GLU A 200 -21.67 9.37 -31.06
CA GLU A 200 -21.89 10.51 -30.16
C GLU A 200 -20.60 11.11 -29.60
N ALA A 201 -19.55 10.29 -29.46
CA ALA A 201 -18.27 10.74 -28.94
C ALA A 201 -17.11 10.11 -29.72
N VAL A 202 -16.50 10.92 -30.59
CA VAL A 202 -15.36 10.57 -31.46
C VAL A 202 -14.15 10.06 -30.67
N SER A 203 -14.05 10.40 -29.39
CA SER A 203 -13.00 9.91 -28.49
C SER A 203 -13.13 8.43 -28.10
N TRP A 204 -14.24 7.78 -28.47
CA TRP A 204 -14.52 6.37 -28.18
C TRP A 204 -14.71 5.55 -29.45
N MET A 205 -14.42 4.27 -29.37
CA MET A 205 -14.72 3.26 -30.39
C MET A 205 -15.57 2.14 -29.76
N GLU A 206 -16.50 1.63 -30.54
CA GLU A 206 -17.40 0.55 -30.15
C GLU A 206 -16.78 -0.78 -30.55
N VAL A 207 -16.59 -1.66 -29.57
CA VAL A 207 -16.00 -2.99 -29.75
C VAL A 207 -17.08 -4.03 -29.49
N TYR A 208 -17.56 -4.63 -30.56
CA TYR A 208 -18.52 -5.72 -30.56
C TYR A 208 -17.78 -7.03 -30.50
N VAL A 209 -18.16 -7.88 -29.55
CA VAL A 209 -17.47 -9.13 -29.28
C VAL A 209 -18.41 -10.32 -29.31
N PRO A 210 -17.91 -11.51 -29.71
CA PRO A 210 -18.71 -12.73 -29.61
C PRO A 210 -19.05 -12.99 -28.15
N LYS A 211 -20.23 -13.62 -27.90
CA LYS A 211 -20.74 -14.00 -26.57
C LYS A 211 -19.92 -15.12 -25.93
N MET A 212 -18.63 -14.88 -25.77
CA MET A 212 -17.64 -15.79 -25.22
C MET A 212 -17.09 -15.19 -23.94
N VAL A 213 -17.29 -15.89 -22.83
CA VAL A 213 -16.89 -15.43 -21.48
C VAL A 213 -15.43 -14.99 -21.43
N VAL A 214 -14.53 -15.72 -22.10
CA VAL A 214 -13.09 -15.41 -22.15
C VAL A 214 -12.81 -14.06 -22.82
N VAL A 215 -13.53 -13.73 -23.90
CA VAL A 215 -13.36 -12.46 -24.64
C VAL A 215 -13.90 -11.30 -23.81
N HIS A 216 -15.07 -11.48 -23.19
CA HIS A 216 -15.65 -10.50 -22.28
C HIS A 216 -14.77 -10.25 -21.04
N GLU A 217 -14.17 -11.29 -20.44
CA GLU A 217 -13.23 -11.14 -19.33
C GLU A 217 -11.95 -10.40 -19.76
N LYS A 218 -11.40 -10.75 -20.93
CA LYS A 218 -10.25 -10.08 -21.52
C LYS A 218 -10.50 -8.59 -21.73
N LEU A 219 -11.69 -8.21 -22.22
CA LEU A 219 -12.07 -6.81 -22.44
C LEU A 219 -12.44 -6.04 -21.17
N LYS A 220 -13.15 -6.67 -20.21
CA LYS A 220 -13.50 -6.05 -18.91
C LYS A 220 -12.28 -5.54 -18.15
N ARG A 221 -11.14 -6.16 -18.37
CA ARG A 221 -9.91 -5.86 -17.64
C ARG A 221 -9.06 -4.75 -18.29
N PHE A 222 -9.38 -4.31 -19.51
CA PHE A 222 -8.81 -3.06 -20.04
C PHE A 222 -9.18 -1.92 -19.08
N SER A 223 -8.17 -1.19 -18.60
CA SER A 223 -8.31 -0.20 -17.53
C SER A 223 -9.33 0.92 -17.83
N MET A 224 -9.64 1.11 -19.11
CA MET A 224 -10.50 2.16 -19.66
C MET A 224 -11.78 1.63 -20.34
N ALA A 225 -12.02 0.33 -20.32
CA ALA A 225 -13.21 -0.24 -20.96
C ALA A 225 -14.49 0.06 -20.18
N ARG A 226 -15.55 0.43 -20.91
CA ARG A 226 -16.91 0.57 -20.37
C ARG A 226 -17.83 -0.36 -21.15
N TYR A 227 -18.75 -1.03 -20.47
CA TYR A 227 -19.74 -1.86 -21.14
C TYR A 227 -21.05 -1.08 -21.28
N SER A 228 -21.53 -0.91 -22.51
CA SER A 228 -22.81 -0.28 -22.80
C SER A 228 -23.89 -1.36 -22.89
N LYS A 229 -24.85 -1.34 -21.96
CA LYS A 229 -25.99 -2.26 -22.00
C LYS A 229 -26.93 -1.97 -23.18
N ILE A 230 -26.99 -0.71 -23.62
CA ILE A 230 -27.90 -0.26 -24.68
C ILE A 230 -27.46 -0.80 -26.05
N LYS A 231 -26.15 -0.71 -26.33
CA LYS A 231 -25.56 -1.14 -27.61
C LYS A 231 -24.97 -2.56 -27.58
N ASP A 232 -25.05 -3.24 -26.42
CA ASP A 232 -24.42 -4.55 -26.16
C ASP A 232 -22.96 -4.64 -26.63
N CYS A 233 -22.17 -3.60 -26.33
CA CYS A 233 -20.78 -3.47 -26.80
C CYS A 233 -19.85 -2.90 -25.71
N TYR A 234 -18.56 -3.05 -25.91
CA TYR A 234 -17.54 -2.37 -25.10
C TYR A 234 -17.16 -1.05 -25.75
N LEU A 235 -17.16 0.02 -24.98
CA LEU A 235 -16.60 1.31 -25.35
C LEU A 235 -15.15 1.36 -24.89
N LEU A 236 -14.23 1.51 -25.86
CA LEU A 236 -12.80 1.73 -25.63
C LEU A 236 -12.39 3.11 -26.14
N PRO A 237 -11.36 3.77 -25.58
CA PRO A 237 -10.85 5.01 -26.15
C PRO A 237 -10.31 4.80 -27.56
N ALA A 238 -10.66 5.69 -28.49
CA ALA A 238 -10.24 5.66 -29.88
C ALA A 238 -8.79 6.16 -30.02
N ALA A 239 -7.83 5.33 -29.60
CA ALA A 239 -6.42 5.67 -29.63
C ALA A 239 -5.54 4.53 -30.16
N PRO A 240 -4.42 4.84 -30.84
CA PRO A 240 -3.56 3.82 -31.45
C PRO A 240 -3.08 2.76 -30.45
N VAL A 241 -2.64 3.20 -29.26
CA VAL A 241 -2.14 2.30 -28.20
C VAL A 241 -3.20 1.30 -27.74
N VAL A 242 -4.47 1.71 -27.69
CA VAL A 242 -5.57 0.83 -27.27
C VAL A 242 -5.86 -0.21 -28.36
N MET A 243 -5.77 0.20 -29.63
CA MET A 243 -5.95 -0.67 -30.77
C MET A 243 -4.82 -1.71 -30.87
N ASP A 244 -3.57 -1.29 -30.68
CA ASP A 244 -2.39 -2.18 -30.61
C ASP A 244 -2.54 -3.22 -29.50
N SER A 245 -2.97 -2.79 -28.30
CA SER A 245 -3.21 -3.70 -27.18
C SER A 245 -4.34 -4.69 -27.46
N LEU A 246 -5.37 -4.27 -28.22
CA LEU A 246 -6.46 -5.15 -28.63
C LEU A 246 -5.98 -6.21 -29.62
N PHE A 247 -5.19 -5.84 -30.64
CA PHE A 247 -4.58 -6.80 -31.55
C PHE A 247 -3.70 -7.81 -30.82
N LEU A 248 -2.74 -7.34 -30.02
CA LEU A 248 -1.80 -8.19 -29.31
C LEU A 248 -2.48 -9.21 -28.37
N GLN A 249 -3.58 -8.82 -27.73
CA GLN A 249 -4.28 -9.67 -26.75
C GLN A 249 -5.08 -10.81 -27.39
N PHE A 250 -5.46 -10.66 -28.66
CA PHE A 250 -6.29 -11.60 -29.40
C PHE A 250 -5.55 -12.29 -30.56
N GLU A 251 -4.33 -11.87 -30.90
CA GLU A 251 -3.44 -12.48 -31.90
C GLU A 251 -3.24 -13.99 -31.63
N SER A 252 -2.93 -14.35 -30.38
CA SER A 252 -2.77 -15.75 -29.94
C SER A 252 -4.07 -16.52 -29.77
N SER A 253 -5.24 -15.88 -29.93
CA SER A 253 -6.56 -16.48 -29.66
C SER A 253 -7.28 -16.97 -30.91
N GLY A 254 -6.74 -16.75 -32.11
CA GLY A 254 -7.40 -17.09 -33.39
C GLY A 254 -8.60 -16.21 -33.72
N ILE A 255 -8.81 -15.12 -32.97
CA ILE A 255 -9.92 -14.19 -33.13
C ILE A 255 -9.49 -13.10 -34.11
N THR A 256 -10.26 -12.92 -35.18
CA THR A 256 -10.00 -11.88 -36.18
C THR A 256 -10.64 -10.57 -35.74
N ILE A 257 -9.86 -9.49 -35.80
CA ILE A 257 -10.32 -8.14 -35.46
C ILE A 257 -10.56 -7.40 -36.77
N GLU A 258 -11.82 -7.08 -37.04
CA GLU A 258 -12.26 -6.30 -38.19
C GLU A 258 -12.46 -4.85 -37.74
N SER A 259 -11.55 -3.97 -38.14
CA SER A 259 -11.63 -2.54 -37.83
C SER A 259 -12.31 -1.81 -38.99
N LEU A 260 -13.48 -1.24 -38.73
CA LEU A 260 -14.25 -0.41 -39.68
C LEU A 260 -14.19 1.07 -39.25
N LEU A 261 -13.04 1.49 -38.70
CA LEU A 261 -12.80 2.86 -38.29
C LEU A 261 -12.40 3.74 -39.50
N PRO A 262 -12.88 4.99 -39.60
CA PRO A 262 -12.42 5.95 -40.61
C PRO A 262 -10.91 6.18 -40.55
N LYS A 263 -10.30 6.56 -41.69
CA LYS A 263 -8.90 7.00 -41.73
C LYS A 263 -8.72 8.19 -40.76
N ASN A 264 -7.68 8.15 -39.93
CA ASN A 264 -7.36 9.13 -38.87
C ASN A 264 -8.35 9.21 -37.68
N TYR A 265 -9.20 8.20 -37.47
CA TYR A 265 -10.10 8.18 -36.30
C TYR A 265 -9.37 8.00 -34.95
N LEU A 266 -8.19 7.36 -34.97
CA LEU A 266 -7.42 7.08 -33.75
C LEU A 266 -6.49 8.26 -33.40
N ASP A 267 -6.71 8.89 -32.25
CA ASP A 267 -5.87 9.98 -31.74
C ASP A 267 -5.34 9.65 -30.33
N LYS A 268 -4.07 9.99 -30.06
CA LYS A 268 -3.46 9.89 -28.72
C LYS A 268 -4.18 10.78 -27.70
N ARG A 269 -4.76 11.90 -28.13
CA ARG A 269 -5.53 12.84 -27.27
C ARG A 269 -6.82 12.22 -26.73
N ASN A 270 -7.32 11.17 -27.39
CA ASN A 270 -8.54 10.48 -26.98
C ASN A 270 -8.34 9.61 -25.74
N LEU A 271 -7.10 9.35 -25.28
CA LEU A 271 -6.89 8.67 -24.00
C LEU A 271 -7.41 9.53 -22.84
N PRO A 272 -8.41 9.05 -22.07
CA PRO A 272 -8.83 9.72 -20.86
C PRO A 272 -7.66 9.92 -19.90
N ASN A 273 -7.61 11.06 -19.22
CA ASN A 273 -6.60 11.25 -18.17
C ASN A 273 -6.83 10.22 -17.04
N LYS A 274 -5.91 9.28 -16.86
CA LYS A 274 -5.99 8.20 -15.86
C LYS A 274 -6.23 8.74 -14.45
N LYS A 275 -5.64 9.89 -14.10
CA LYS A 275 -5.85 10.57 -12.82
C LYS A 275 -7.31 11.05 -12.70
N GLN A 276 -7.85 11.69 -13.73
CA GLN A 276 -9.24 12.15 -13.75
C GLN A 276 -10.22 10.97 -13.66
N LEU A 277 -9.94 9.86 -14.34
CA LEU A 277 -10.76 8.65 -14.27
C LEU A 277 -10.73 8.01 -12.87
N ASP A 278 -9.55 7.93 -12.24
CA ASP A 278 -9.43 7.38 -10.88
C ASP A 278 -10.13 8.28 -9.84
N LEU A 279 -10.00 9.61 -9.97
CA LEU A 279 -10.66 10.57 -9.08
C LEU A 279 -12.19 10.54 -9.24
N SER A 280 -12.71 10.49 -10.47
CA SER A 280 -14.16 10.41 -10.72
C SER A 280 -14.76 9.09 -10.22
N LYS A 281 -14.10 7.95 -10.47
CA LYS A 281 -14.49 6.66 -9.91
C LYS A 281 -14.46 6.67 -8.38
N THR A 282 -13.42 7.26 -7.78
CA THR A 282 -13.27 7.36 -6.33
C THR A 282 -14.36 8.25 -5.72
N LYS A 283 -14.66 9.42 -6.31
CA LYS A 283 -15.74 10.30 -5.87
C LYS A 283 -17.07 9.57 -5.85
N ARG A 284 -17.44 8.89 -6.94
CA ARG A 284 -18.67 8.10 -7.02
C ARG A 284 -18.73 7.02 -5.95
N SER A 285 -17.70 6.19 -5.86
CA SER A 285 -17.63 5.10 -4.88
C SER A 285 -17.69 5.59 -3.43
N LEU A 286 -17.22 6.80 -3.12
CA LEU A 286 -17.29 7.37 -1.77
C LEU A 286 -18.69 7.89 -1.45
N LEU A 287 -19.36 8.54 -2.40
CA LEU A 287 -20.73 9.02 -2.23
C LEU A 287 -21.71 7.86 -2.03
N ASP A 288 -21.48 6.73 -2.71
CA ASP A 288 -22.27 5.51 -2.55
C ASP A 288 -22.17 4.88 -1.13
N LEU A 289 -21.21 5.32 -0.29
CA LEU A 289 -21.03 4.80 1.09
C LEU A 289 -21.96 5.45 2.12
N VAL A 290 -22.68 6.50 1.74
CA VAL A 290 -23.51 7.31 2.64
C VAL A 290 -24.90 7.55 2.04
N PRO A 291 -25.94 7.67 2.87
CA PRO A 291 -27.29 8.01 2.40
C PRO A 291 -27.32 9.41 1.78
N GLU A 292 -28.32 9.68 0.95
CA GLU A 292 -28.46 10.92 0.18
C GLU A 292 -28.40 12.18 1.06
N GLN A 293 -29.07 12.15 2.22
CA GLN A 293 -29.04 13.23 3.22
C GLN A 293 -27.62 13.58 3.72
N ALA A 294 -26.70 12.62 3.72
CA ALA A 294 -25.33 12.78 4.21
C ALA A 294 -24.33 13.09 3.08
N GLN A 295 -24.74 12.93 1.81
CA GLN A 295 -23.89 13.25 0.67
C GLN A 295 -23.55 14.73 0.61
N ILE A 296 -24.40 15.61 1.17
CA ILE A 296 -24.10 17.05 1.25
C ILE A 296 -22.82 17.32 2.07
N TYR A 297 -22.61 16.61 3.18
CA TYR A 297 -21.44 16.78 4.04
C TYR A 297 -20.19 16.16 3.38
N LEU A 298 -20.31 14.91 2.92
CA LEU A 298 -19.20 14.22 2.29
C LEU A 298 -18.79 14.88 0.97
N GLY A 299 -19.75 15.39 0.21
CA GLY A 299 -19.54 16.13 -1.03
C GLY A 299 -18.69 17.38 -0.81
N LYS A 300 -19.03 18.21 0.18
CA LYS A 300 -18.21 19.38 0.58
C LYS A 300 -16.76 18.96 0.85
N MET A 301 -16.55 17.89 1.62
CA MET A 301 -15.21 17.38 1.92
C MET A 301 -14.45 16.93 0.67
N ILE A 302 -15.11 16.18 -0.21
CA ILE A 302 -14.50 15.70 -1.46
C ILE A 302 -14.11 16.89 -2.34
N ASP A 303 -14.99 17.86 -2.49
CA ASP A 303 -14.75 19.02 -3.36
C ASP A 303 -13.62 19.90 -2.82
N THR A 304 -13.53 20.12 -1.49
CA THR A 304 -12.37 20.79 -0.87
C THR A 304 -11.08 20.02 -1.08
N LEU A 305 -11.07 18.69 -0.91
CA LEU A 305 -9.88 17.87 -1.15
C LEU A 305 -9.43 17.90 -2.62
N LEU A 306 -10.38 17.88 -3.56
CA LEU A 306 -10.10 17.98 -4.99
C LEU A 306 -9.56 19.37 -5.37
N ALA A 307 -10.15 20.44 -4.82
CA ALA A 307 -9.68 21.82 -5.02
C ALA A 307 -8.24 22.00 -4.52
N LEU A 308 -7.88 21.37 -3.39
CA LEU A 308 -6.52 21.33 -2.85
C LEU A 308 -5.60 20.32 -3.58
N ASN A 309 -6.08 19.70 -4.66
CA ASN A 309 -5.33 18.78 -5.53
C ASN A 309 -4.77 17.53 -4.80
N TYR A 310 -5.52 17.01 -3.83
CA TYR A 310 -5.18 15.75 -3.16
C TYR A 310 -5.35 14.54 -4.09
N SER A 311 -4.60 13.46 -3.80
CA SER A 311 -4.66 12.21 -4.57
C SER A 311 -5.87 11.35 -4.19
N SER A 312 -6.26 10.43 -5.09
CA SER A 312 -7.33 9.44 -4.86
C SER A 312 -7.11 8.61 -3.59
N SER A 313 -5.86 8.30 -3.25
CA SER A 313 -5.52 7.62 -2.00
C SER A 313 -5.88 8.47 -0.77
N THR A 314 -5.56 9.78 -0.78
CA THR A 314 -5.87 10.66 0.34
C THR A 314 -7.36 10.89 0.46
N LEU A 315 -8.08 11.04 -0.66
CA LEU A 315 -9.54 11.06 -0.68
C LEU A 315 -10.10 9.81 0.03
N ARG A 316 -9.67 8.60 -0.37
CA ARG A 316 -10.12 7.36 0.27
C ARG A 316 -9.85 7.32 1.78
N THR A 317 -8.67 7.73 2.21
CA THR A 317 -8.31 7.72 3.64
C THR A 317 -9.12 8.74 4.45
N TYR A 318 -9.17 10.00 4.00
CA TYR A 318 -9.81 11.07 4.75
C TYR A 318 -11.32 10.94 4.71
N CYS A 319 -11.90 10.70 3.55
CA CYS A 319 -13.33 10.46 3.41
C CYS A 319 -13.76 9.18 4.12
N GLY A 320 -12.96 8.11 4.07
CA GLY A 320 -13.26 6.87 4.80
C GLY A 320 -13.35 7.08 6.32
N ALA A 321 -12.41 7.85 6.89
CA ALA A 321 -12.46 8.28 8.28
C ALA A 321 -13.71 9.12 8.57
N PHE A 322 -14.02 10.09 7.71
CA PHE A 322 -15.17 10.96 7.89
C PHE A 322 -16.51 10.23 7.74
N VAL A 323 -16.61 9.24 6.85
CA VAL A 323 -17.79 8.37 6.72
C VAL A 323 -18.01 7.56 8.00
N GLN A 324 -16.95 7.03 8.62
CA GLN A 324 -17.07 6.33 9.89
C GLN A 324 -17.52 7.26 11.02
N PHE A 325 -17.04 8.51 11.01
CA PHE A 325 -17.51 9.57 11.91
C PHE A 325 -18.99 9.88 11.71
N LEU A 326 -19.43 10.14 10.47
CA LEU A 326 -20.83 10.41 10.15
C LEU A 326 -21.74 9.24 10.58
N ARG A 327 -21.32 8.00 10.33
CA ARG A 327 -22.07 6.80 10.75
C ARG A 327 -22.26 6.71 12.26
N TYR A 328 -21.25 7.08 13.04
CA TYR A 328 -21.34 7.04 14.50
C TYR A 328 -22.36 8.03 15.05
N PHE A 329 -22.49 9.20 14.42
CA PHE A 329 -23.46 10.23 14.78
C PHE A 329 -24.75 10.17 13.94
N GLU A 330 -25.04 9.01 13.35
CA GLU A 330 -26.28 8.77 12.57
C GLU A 330 -26.51 9.81 11.46
N TYR A 331 -25.43 10.30 10.87
CA TYR A 331 -25.43 11.32 9.81
C TYR A 331 -26.03 12.67 10.21
N ARG A 332 -26.03 13.01 11.52
CA ARG A 332 -26.31 14.36 12.02
C ARG A 332 -25.39 15.40 11.39
N ASN A 333 -25.85 16.64 11.33
CA ASN A 333 -25.05 17.76 10.84
C ASN A 333 -23.75 17.89 11.67
N PRO A 334 -22.56 17.80 11.04
CA PRO A 334 -21.29 17.92 11.75
C PRO A 334 -21.10 19.27 12.45
N GLU A 335 -21.79 20.33 12.02
CA GLU A 335 -21.70 21.63 12.68
C GLU A 335 -22.24 21.62 14.11
N ASP A 336 -23.22 20.76 14.39
CA ASP A 336 -23.91 20.61 15.68
C ASP A 336 -23.18 19.68 16.66
N ILE A 337 -22.14 18.97 16.20
CA ILE A 337 -21.39 18.03 17.02
C ILE A 337 -20.25 18.78 17.71
N ASN A 338 -20.26 18.75 19.05
CA ASN A 338 -19.28 19.47 19.84
C ASN A 338 -17.95 18.68 19.99
N ARG A 339 -16.91 19.35 20.49
CA ARG A 339 -15.58 18.75 20.65
C ARG A 339 -15.57 17.55 21.60
N GLU A 340 -16.36 17.58 22.68
CA GLU A 340 -16.39 16.54 23.69
C GLU A 340 -17.02 15.24 23.16
N GLU A 341 -18.07 15.37 22.37
CA GLU A 341 -18.69 14.26 21.63
C GLU A 341 -17.68 13.60 20.68
N ILE A 342 -16.88 14.40 19.96
CA ILE A 342 -15.84 13.89 19.06
C ILE A 342 -14.75 13.14 19.84
N ILE A 343 -14.36 13.65 21.02
CA ILE A 343 -13.40 12.96 21.88
C ILE A 343 -13.96 11.63 22.38
N ARG A 344 -15.23 11.60 22.78
CA ARG A 344 -15.91 10.36 23.19
C ARG A 344 -15.96 9.34 22.05
N PHE A 345 -16.27 9.80 20.84
CA PHE A 345 -16.20 8.99 19.62
C PHE A 345 -14.79 8.39 19.43
N LEU A 346 -13.75 9.22 19.43
CA LEU A 346 -12.37 8.76 19.27
C LEU A 346 -11.95 7.79 20.38
N GLY A 347 -12.36 8.04 21.63
CA GLY A 347 -12.13 7.16 22.77
C GLY A 347 -12.77 5.79 22.56
N SER A 348 -14.05 5.75 22.14
CA SER A 348 -14.76 4.49 21.87
C SER A 348 -14.11 3.66 20.75
N LEU A 349 -13.47 4.31 19.76
CA LEU A 349 -12.71 3.60 18.74
C LEU A 349 -11.42 2.99 19.28
N MET A 350 -10.71 3.70 20.15
CA MET A 350 -9.50 3.18 20.79
C MET A 350 -9.83 2.01 21.72
N GLU A 351 -10.92 2.10 22.47
CA GLU A 351 -11.43 1.03 23.35
C GLU A 351 -11.75 -0.26 22.56
N ARG A 352 -12.27 -0.12 21.33
CA ARG A 352 -12.51 -1.23 20.40
C ARG A 352 -11.22 -1.77 19.73
N GLY A 353 -10.03 -1.32 20.16
CA GLY A 353 -8.75 -1.81 19.66
C GLY A 353 -8.24 -1.16 18.38
N LEU A 354 -8.74 0.04 18.02
CA LEU A 354 -8.22 0.75 16.85
C LEU A 354 -6.75 1.15 17.06
N SER A 355 -5.86 0.72 16.16
CA SER A 355 -4.43 1.07 16.23
C SER A 355 -4.17 2.58 16.20
N ALA A 356 -3.09 3.03 16.85
CA ALA A 356 -2.68 4.44 16.87
C ALA A 356 -2.54 5.07 15.46
N THR A 357 -2.05 4.30 14.48
CA THR A 357 -1.93 4.75 13.07
C THR A 357 -3.29 5.00 12.42
N SER A 358 -4.25 4.11 12.68
CA SER A 358 -5.62 4.27 12.18
C SER A 358 -6.33 5.39 12.92
N GLY A 359 -6.12 5.51 14.23
CA GLY A 359 -6.59 6.65 15.03
C GLY A 359 -6.04 8.00 14.55
N HIS A 360 -4.77 8.09 14.16
CA HIS A 360 -4.23 9.30 13.53
C HIS A 360 -4.92 9.64 12.21
N SER A 361 -5.23 8.62 11.40
CA SER A 361 -5.94 8.81 10.14
C SER A 361 -7.37 9.29 10.39
N MET A 362 -8.03 8.76 11.43
CA MET A 362 -9.34 9.19 11.90
C MET A 362 -9.34 10.66 12.30
N VAL A 363 -8.42 11.03 13.21
CA VAL A 363 -8.26 12.42 13.66
C VAL A 363 -7.98 13.36 12.49
N ASN A 364 -7.13 12.98 11.54
CA ASN A 364 -6.83 13.82 10.38
C ASN A 364 -8.05 14.04 9.48
N GLY A 365 -8.85 13.00 9.22
CA GLY A 365 -10.06 13.13 8.39
C GLY A 365 -11.09 14.05 9.03
N VAL A 366 -11.39 13.83 10.31
CA VAL A 366 -12.35 14.66 11.06
C VAL A 366 -11.81 16.09 11.22
N GLN A 367 -10.57 16.26 11.66
CA GLN A 367 -9.96 17.58 11.84
C GLN A 367 -9.89 18.36 10.52
N PHE A 368 -9.59 17.70 9.39
CA PHE A 368 -9.62 18.33 8.08
C PHE A 368 -11.00 18.89 7.76
N TYR A 369 -12.07 18.14 8.02
CA TYR A 369 -13.43 18.62 7.78
C TYR A 369 -13.73 19.90 8.57
N TYR A 370 -13.54 19.88 9.88
CA TYR A 370 -13.85 21.04 10.72
C TYR A 370 -12.96 22.26 10.40
N GLN A 371 -11.68 22.06 10.13
CA GLN A 371 -10.76 23.18 9.89
C GLN A 371 -10.83 23.72 8.46
N GLN A 372 -10.88 22.86 7.45
CA GLN A 372 -10.75 23.25 6.05
C GLN A 372 -12.09 23.34 5.32
N VAL A 373 -13.10 22.57 5.73
CA VAL A 373 -14.43 22.58 5.08
C VAL A 373 -15.37 23.54 5.80
N LEU A 374 -15.42 23.49 7.14
CA LEU A 374 -16.25 24.39 7.95
C LEU A 374 -15.57 25.71 8.32
N GLY A 375 -14.27 25.87 8.01
CA GLY A 375 -13.53 27.09 8.32
C GLY A 375 -13.35 27.37 9.82
N LYS A 376 -13.52 26.38 10.71
CA LYS A 376 -13.26 26.50 12.15
C LYS A 376 -11.74 26.45 12.40
N ILE A 377 -11.05 27.52 12.00
CA ILE A 377 -9.57 27.67 12.07
C ILE A 377 -9.09 28.01 13.49
N ASP A 378 -10.00 28.26 14.43
CA ASP A 378 -9.68 28.64 15.81
C ASP A 378 -8.81 27.60 16.56
N TYR A 379 -7.93 28.13 17.41
CA TYR A 379 -7.04 27.36 18.29
C TYR A 379 -7.77 26.41 19.25
N SER A 380 -9.09 26.57 19.42
CA SER A 380 -9.95 25.76 20.28
C SER A 380 -10.24 24.36 19.72
N PHE A 381 -10.23 24.19 18.39
CA PHE A 381 -10.62 22.93 17.76
C PHE A 381 -9.41 22.06 17.40
N VAL A 382 -8.65 21.66 18.43
CA VAL A 382 -7.58 20.65 18.32
C VAL A 382 -8.02 19.37 19.00
N LEU A 383 -8.12 18.31 18.21
CA LEU A 383 -8.47 16.97 18.69
C LEU A 383 -7.24 16.27 19.30
N PRO A 384 -7.42 15.51 20.40
CA PRO A 384 -6.34 14.70 20.96
C PRO A 384 -5.89 13.66 19.95
N ARG A 385 -4.58 13.42 19.91
CA ARG A 385 -3.97 12.45 19.00
C ARG A 385 -3.50 11.23 19.78
N PRO A 386 -3.69 10.00 19.26
CA PRO A 386 -3.09 8.82 19.85
C PRO A 386 -1.59 9.00 20.01
N LYS A 387 -1.02 8.50 21.11
CA LYS A 387 0.44 8.48 21.28
C LYS A 387 1.04 7.58 20.20
N LYS A 388 2.02 8.11 19.46
CA LYS A 388 2.70 7.35 18.41
C LYS A 388 3.68 6.37 19.04
N GLU A 389 3.43 5.08 18.89
CA GLU A 389 4.41 4.05 19.21
C GLU A 389 5.65 4.23 18.32
N LYS A 390 6.83 4.29 18.93
CA LYS A 390 8.12 4.32 18.23
C LYS A 390 8.64 2.88 18.10
N LYS A 391 8.11 2.12 17.15
CA LYS A 391 8.66 0.79 16.81
C LYS A 391 9.89 0.97 15.95
N LEU A 392 10.96 0.23 16.28
CA LEU A 392 12.12 0.12 15.40
C LEU A 392 11.69 -0.55 14.09
N PRO A 393 12.08 0.00 12.92
CA PRO A 393 11.80 -0.66 11.65
C PRO A 393 12.41 -2.05 11.62
N VAL A 394 11.65 -3.02 11.12
CA VAL A 394 12.20 -4.33 10.80
C VAL A 394 13.15 -4.17 9.61
N VAL A 395 14.34 -4.74 9.72
CA VAL A 395 15.36 -4.80 8.66
C VAL A 395 15.68 -6.27 8.40
N LEU A 396 15.75 -6.61 7.11
CA LEU A 396 16.23 -7.90 6.62
C LEU A 396 17.75 -7.84 6.44
N THR A 397 18.46 -8.90 6.82
CA THR A 397 19.90 -9.06 6.52
C THR A 397 20.12 -9.32 5.02
N MET A 398 21.38 -9.31 4.58
CA MET A 398 21.73 -9.63 3.20
C MET A 398 21.35 -11.08 2.85
N GLU A 399 21.57 -12.03 3.76
CA GLU A 399 21.24 -13.44 3.58
C GLU A 399 19.72 -13.65 3.46
N GLU A 400 18.94 -12.97 4.32
CA GLU A 400 17.48 -13.03 4.27
C GLU A 400 16.95 -12.42 2.95
N CYS A 401 17.54 -11.32 2.48
CA CYS A 401 17.22 -10.76 1.17
C CYS A 401 17.50 -11.78 0.04
N LEU A 402 18.66 -12.44 0.07
CA LEU A 402 19.01 -13.47 -0.92
C LEU A 402 18.05 -14.67 -0.88
N GLN A 403 17.65 -15.13 0.31
CA GLN A 403 16.65 -16.19 0.44
C GLN A 403 15.32 -15.82 -0.22
N ILE A 404 14.85 -14.57 -0.04
CA ILE A 404 13.63 -14.06 -0.68
C ILE A 404 13.79 -14.05 -2.21
N PHE A 405 14.93 -13.59 -2.73
CA PHE A 405 15.12 -13.49 -4.19
C PHE A 405 15.28 -14.87 -4.86
N LYS A 406 15.86 -15.85 -4.16
CA LYS A 406 16.08 -17.21 -4.68
C LYS A 406 14.78 -17.94 -4.98
N VAL A 407 13.78 -17.84 -4.11
CA VAL A 407 12.50 -18.56 -4.24
C VAL A 407 11.54 -17.99 -5.29
N VAL A 408 11.88 -16.87 -5.93
CA VAL A 408 11.01 -16.22 -6.92
C VAL A 408 11.40 -16.68 -8.31
N ASP A 409 10.70 -17.66 -8.87
CA ASP A 409 11.08 -18.21 -10.19
C ASP A 409 10.78 -17.27 -11.35
N ASN A 410 9.68 -16.52 -11.27
CA ASN A 410 9.26 -15.64 -12.36
C ASN A 410 10.28 -14.49 -12.54
N PRO A 411 10.92 -14.35 -13.72
CA PRO A 411 12.01 -13.38 -13.92
C PRO A 411 11.54 -11.94 -13.77
N LYS A 412 10.31 -11.61 -14.18
CA LYS A 412 9.70 -10.29 -13.96
C LYS A 412 9.60 -9.98 -12.48
N HIS A 413 9.06 -10.91 -11.69
CA HIS A 413 8.88 -10.74 -10.26
C HIS A 413 10.22 -10.63 -9.51
N LYS A 414 11.21 -11.45 -9.91
CA LYS A 414 12.55 -11.42 -9.34
C LYS A 414 13.21 -10.07 -9.58
N LEU A 415 13.24 -9.60 -10.84
CA LEU A 415 13.80 -8.30 -11.20
C LEU A 415 13.11 -7.14 -10.48
N LEU A 416 11.79 -7.22 -10.28
CA LEU A 416 11.03 -6.21 -9.57
C LEU A 416 11.50 -6.05 -8.11
N LEU A 417 11.68 -7.17 -7.40
CA LEU A 417 12.18 -7.15 -6.02
C LEU A 417 13.66 -6.74 -5.96
N LEU A 418 14.48 -7.21 -6.91
CA LEU A 418 15.90 -6.84 -7.00
C LEU A 418 16.11 -5.35 -7.24
N ILE A 419 15.35 -4.73 -8.15
CA ILE A 419 15.36 -3.27 -8.34
C ILE A 419 14.89 -2.55 -7.07
N GLY A 420 13.83 -3.06 -6.43
CA GLY A 420 13.29 -2.46 -5.21
C GLY A 420 14.31 -2.41 -4.07
N TYR A 421 15.10 -3.47 -3.91
CA TYR A 421 16.21 -3.51 -2.97
C TYR A 421 17.42 -2.72 -3.48
N GLY A 422 18.00 -3.09 -4.62
CA GLY A 422 19.29 -2.57 -5.08
C GLY A 422 19.30 -1.08 -5.47
N ALA A 423 18.16 -0.50 -5.83
CA ALA A 423 18.03 0.94 -6.10
C ALA A 423 17.19 1.68 -5.03
N GLY A 424 16.75 0.99 -3.97
CA GLY A 424 15.99 1.57 -2.88
C GLY A 424 14.66 2.23 -3.29
N LEU A 425 14.03 1.78 -4.37
CA LEU A 425 12.82 2.42 -4.93
C LEU A 425 11.57 2.18 -4.08
N ARG A 426 10.64 3.14 -4.04
CA ARG A 426 9.29 2.91 -3.47
C ARG A 426 8.50 2.01 -4.40
N VAL A 427 7.56 1.23 -3.86
CA VAL A 427 6.67 0.37 -4.67
C VAL A 427 5.98 1.12 -5.82
N SER A 428 5.54 2.36 -5.57
CA SER A 428 4.92 3.21 -6.60
C SER A 428 5.91 3.63 -7.69
N GLU A 429 7.17 3.86 -7.33
CA GLU A 429 8.24 4.24 -8.25
C GLU A 429 8.67 3.05 -9.10
N ILE A 430 8.75 1.85 -8.52
CA ILE A 430 9.04 0.59 -9.23
C ILE A 430 8.01 0.34 -10.33
N VAL A 431 6.72 0.42 -10.00
CA VAL A 431 5.66 0.13 -10.98
C VAL A 431 5.50 1.21 -12.05
N SER A 432 5.89 2.45 -11.76
CA SER A 432 5.81 3.56 -12.71
C SER A 432 7.06 3.70 -13.58
N LEU A 433 8.11 2.90 -13.33
CA LEU A 433 9.40 3.00 -13.99
C LEU A 433 9.28 2.71 -15.49
N LYS A 434 9.82 3.60 -16.33
CA LYS A 434 9.83 3.43 -17.79
C LYS A 434 11.22 3.07 -18.29
N TRP A 435 11.30 2.45 -19.46
CA TRP A 435 12.59 2.16 -20.10
C TRP A 435 13.40 3.42 -20.39
N SER A 436 12.74 4.53 -20.71
CA SER A 436 13.37 5.84 -20.91
C SER A 436 13.98 6.43 -19.63
N ASP A 437 13.67 5.87 -18.46
CA ASP A 437 14.15 6.35 -17.18
C ASP A 437 15.42 5.59 -16.73
N ILE A 438 15.77 4.48 -17.39
CA ILE A 438 16.98 3.70 -17.08
C ILE A 438 18.10 4.14 -18.03
N LEU A 439 19.17 4.70 -17.48
CA LEU A 439 20.38 5.08 -18.18
C LEU A 439 21.42 3.98 -17.99
N PHE A 440 21.46 3.03 -18.93
CA PHE A 440 22.33 1.86 -18.84
C PHE A 440 23.81 2.22 -18.85
N GLU A 441 24.25 3.11 -19.74
CA GLU A 441 25.66 3.54 -19.83
C GLU A 441 26.14 4.19 -18.52
N GLU A 442 25.32 5.06 -17.94
CA GLU A 442 25.65 5.76 -16.70
C GLU A 442 25.42 4.93 -15.43
N HIS A 443 24.82 3.73 -15.55
CA HIS A 443 24.40 2.92 -14.41
C HIS A 443 23.52 3.69 -13.42
N LYS A 444 22.55 4.44 -13.96
CA LYS A 444 21.62 5.25 -13.16
C LYS A 444 20.17 5.05 -13.57
N ILE A 445 19.28 5.34 -12.63
CA ILE A 445 17.83 5.41 -12.87
C ILE A 445 17.35 6.82 -12.53
N HIS A 446 16.67 7.44 -13.48
CA HIS A 446 16.02 8.73 -13.30
C HIS A 446 14.59 8.53 -12.75
N VAL A 447 14.42 8.71 -11.44
CA VAL A 447 13.12 8.59 -10.79
C VAL A 447 12.37 9.92 -10.90
N LYS A 448 11.42 9.98 -11.84
CA LYS A 448 10.56 11.14 -12.08
C LYS A 448 9.35 11.17 -11.15
N ASN A 449 8.86 12.37 -10.82
CA ASN A 449 7.63 12.59 -10.05
C ASN A 449 7.64 11.89 -8.66
N ALA A 450 8.77 11.84 -7.97
CA ALA A 450 8.81 11.28 -6.62
C ALA A 450 7.94 12.08 -5.64
N LYS A 451 7.69 11.52 -4.45
CA LYS A 451 6.88 12.17 -3.40
C LYS A 451 7.33 13.63 -3.19
N GLY A 452 6.43 14.58 -3.46
CA GLY A 452 6.73 16.01 -3.45
C GLY A 452 7.06 16.64 -4.81
N LYS A 453 6.86 15.93 -5.92
CA LYS A 453 7.16 16.36 -7.30
C LYS A 453 8.64 16.71 -7.50
N LYS A 454 9.53 15.96 -6.86
CA LYS A 454 10.98 16.12 -7.03
C LYS A 454 11.53 14.94 -7.80
N ASP A 455 12.34 15.24 -8.80
CA ASP A 455 13.07 14.22 -9.55
C ASP A 455 14.38 13.92 -8.84
N ARG A 456 14.88 12.69 -9.00
CA ARG A 456 16.19 12.30 -8.46
C ARG A 456 16.83 11.21 -9.30
N MET A 457 18.16 11.21 -9.30
CA MET A 457 18.96 10.11 -9.85
C MET A 457 19.28 9.11 -8.73
N VAL A 458 19.08 7.82 -9.00
CA VAL A 458 19.51 6.74 -8.11
C VAL A 458 20.41 5.78 -8.87
N MET A 459 21.20 4.99 -8.15
CA MET A 459 22.07 3.98 -8.75
C MET A 459 21.28 2.84 -9.38
N LEU A 460 21.78 2.31 -10.50
CA LEU A 460 21.36 1.04 -11.09
C LEU A 460 22.41 -0.02 -10.73
N PRO A 461 22.05 -1.11 -10.01
CA PRO A 461 23.03 -2.14 -9.67
C PRO A 461 23.56 -2.83 -10.94
N TYR A 462 24.89 -2.90 -11.07
CA TYR A 462 25.56 -3.58 -12.18
C TYR A 462 25.10 -5.03 -12.36
N SER A 463 24.89 -5.74 -11.25
CA SER A 463 24.49 -7.15 -11.24
C SER A 463 23.15 -7.45 -11.92
N ILE A 464 22.27 -6.45 -12.07
CA ILE A 464 20.95 -6.63 -12.71
C ILE A 464 20.88 -6.09 -14.13
N VAL A 465 21.91 -5.37 -14.61
CA VAL A 465 21.91 -4.73 -15.94
C VAL A 465 21.68 -5.75 -17.04
N THR A 466 22.49 -6.81 -17.08
CA THR A 466 22.37 -7.88 -18.08
C THR A 466 21.00 -8.57 -18.01
N SER A 467 20.50 -8.80 -16.79
CA SER A 467 19.18 -9.42 -16.60
C SER A 467 18.04 -8.51 -17.06
N LEU A 468 18.17 -7.18 -16.89
CA LEU A 468 17.20 -6.20 -17.39
C LEU A 468 17.22 -6.07 -18.91
N GLN A 469 18.39 -6.08 -19.52
CA GLN A 469 18.54 -6.07 -20.98
C GLN A 469 17.92 -7.33 -21.60
N LEU A 470 18.28 -8.51 -21.09
CA LEU A 470 17.68 -9.77 -21.53
C LEU A 470 16.16 -9.77 -21.31
N TYR A 471 15.68 -9.26 -20.16
CA TYR A 471 14.25 -9.13 -19.90
C TYR A 471 13.56 -8.21 -20.92
N ARG A 472 14.20 -7.09 -21.31
CA ARG A 472 13.67 -6.18 -22.32
C ARG A 472 13.53 -6.86 -23.68
N GLU A 473 14.51 -7.67 -24.08
CA GLU A 473 14.49 -8.42 -25.33
C GLU A 473 13.41 -9.51 -25.35
N LEU A 474 13.28 -10.27 -24.26
CA LEU A 474 12.32 -11.37 -24.15
C LEU A 474 10.87 -10.90 -24.14
N TYR A 475 10.57 -9.83 -23.40
CA TYR A 475 9.19 -9.39 -23.18
C TYR A 475 8.76 -8.24 -24.11
N LYS A 476 9.69 -7.63 -24.86
CA LYS A 476 9.45 -6.55 -25.84
C LYS A 476 8.53 -5.42 -25.34
N GLY A 477 8.52 -5.17 -24.02
CA GLY A 477 7.70 -4.14 -23.41
C GLY A 477 8.12 -2.75 -23.91
N LYS A 478 7.18 -1.96 -24.42
CA LYS A 478 7.49 -0.71 -25.12
C LYS A 478 7.58 0.49 -24.17
N HIS A 479 6.81 0.48 -23.07
CA HIS A 479 6.61 1.70 -22.26
C HIS A 479 7.13 1.59 -20.83
N TYR A 480 6.57 0.68 -20.05
CA TYR A 480 6.98 0.46 -18.67
C TYR A 480 8.00 -0.67 -18.60
N VAL A 481 8.93 -0.58 -17.63
CA VAL A 481 9.87 -1.66 -17.34
C VAL A 481 9.09 -2.89 -16.91
N PHE A 482 8.11 -2.72 -16.01
CA PHE A 482 7.27 -3.80 -15.55
C PHE A 482 5.83 -3.56 -15.99
N GLU A 483 5.41 -4.26 -17.04
CA GLU A 483 4.04 -4.20 -17.54
C GLU A 483 3.11 -5.16 -16.79
N GLY A 484 1.87 -4.70 -16.65
CA GLY A 484 0.75 -5.37 -16.00
C GLY A 484 0.24 -6.59 -16.77
N GLN A 485 -1.04 -6.89 -16.55
CA GLN A 485 -1.74 -7.91 -17.34
C GLN A 485 -2.03 -7.43 -18.78
N PHE A 486 -2.06 -6.11 -18.99
CA PHE A 486 -2.30 -5.47 -20.29
C PHE A 486 -1.02 -4.77 -20.73
N ALA A 487 -0.70 -4.90 -22.02
CA ALA A 487 0.46 -4.25 -22.61
C ALA A 487 0.34 -2.72 -22.47
N GLY A 488 1.45 -2.08 -22.11
CA GLY A 488 1.52 -0.63 -21.88
C GLY A 488 0.90 -0.12 -20.58
N ASP A 489 0.23 -0.96 -19.78
CA ASP A 489 -0.23 -0.59 -18.44
C ASP A 489 0.85 -0.93 -17.40
N PRO A 490 1.07 -0.09 -16.37
CA PRO A 490 2.04 -0.38 -15.33
C PRO A 490 1.59 -1.56 -14.47
N TYR A 491 2.54 -2.32 -13.95
CA TYR A 491 2.27 -3.36 -12.97
C TYR A 491 1.53 -2.80 -11.74
N SER A 492 0.64 -3.58 -11.12
CA SER A 492 -0.13 -3.05 -9.98
C SER A 492 0.68 -3.10 -8.68
N THR A 493 0.57 -2.06 -7.84
CA THR A 493 1.24 -2.04 -6.52
C THR A 493 0.75 -3.17 -5.62
N GLY A 494 -0.55 -3.51 -5.68
CA GLY A 494 -1.13 -4.63 -4.95
C GLY A 494 -0.55 -5.98 -5.39
N SER A 495 -0.33 -6.15 -6.69
CA SER A 495 0.33 -7.34 -7.25
C SER A 495 1.77 -7.44 -6.77
N VAL A 496 2.53 -6.34 -6.72
CA VAL A 496 3.88 -6.35 -6.14
C VAL A 496 3.86 -6.80 -4.67
N GLN A 497 2.95 -6.25 -3.87
CA GLN A 497 2.83 -6.63 -2.46
C GLN A 497 2.43 -8.11 -2.30
N GLN A 498 1.64 -8.66 -3.22
CA GLN A 498 1.31 -10.08 -3.23
C GLN A 498 2.54 -10.94 -3.61
N VAL A 499 3.32 -10.50 -4.60
CA VAL A 499 4.59 -11.16 -4.98
C VAL A 499 5.52 -11.23 -3.78
N MET A 500 5.72 -10.11 -3.07
CA MET A 500 6.57 -10.07 -1.88
C MET A 500 6.04 -10.99 -0.77
N ARG A 501 4.73 -10.96 -0.49
CA ARG A 501 4.11 -11.82 0.54
C ARG A 501 4.29 -13.31 0.21
N ASN A 502 4.13 -13.68 -1.04
CA ASN A 502 4.34 -15.06 -1.49
C ASN A 502 5.81 -15.46 -1.36
N ALA A 503 6.74 -14.58 -1.75
CA ALA A 503 8.18 -14.82 -1.64
C ALA A 503 8.62 -15.06 -0.18
N ILE A 504 8.15 -14.22 0.76
CA ILE A 504 8.45 -14.39 2.20
C ILE A 504 7.91 -15.72 2.72
N LYS A 505 6.69 -16.09 2.32
CA LYS A 505 6.08 -17.36 2.72
C LYS A 505 6.89 -18.56 2.21
N LEU A 506 7.36 -18.49 0.95
CA LEU A 506 8.14 -19.55 0.32
C LEU A 506 9.57 -19.62 0.83
N SER A 507 10.15 -18.48 1.25
CA SER A 507 11.51 -18.43 1.79
C SER A 507 11.63 -18.96 3.22
N GLY A 508 10.50 -19.27 3.88
CA GLY A 508 10.49 -19.77 5.27
C GLY A 508 10.88 -18.71 6.31
N LEU A 509 10.85 -17.42 5.95
CA LEU A 509 11.20 -16.35 6.90
C LEU A 509 10.06 -16.10 7.89
N GLU A 510 10.39 -16.09 9.17
CA GLU A 510 9.44 -15.75 10.24
C GLU A 510 9.20 -14.24 10.33
N LYS A 511 10.18 -13.43 9.92
CA LYS A 511 10.09 -11.96 9.95
C LYS A 511 8.99 -11.46 9.01
N LYS A 512 8.11 -10.61 9.55
CA LYS A 512 7.12 -9.88 8.74
C LYS A 512 7.82 -8.79 7.92
N ALA A 513 7.97 -9.03 6.62
CA ALA A 513 8.56 -8.09 5.69
C ALA A 513 7.59 -7.64 4.59
N THR A 514 7.90 -6.51 3.98
CA THR A 514 7.18 -5.95 2.82
C THR A 514 8.18 -5.36 1.83
N VAL A 515 7.70 -4.85 0.70
CA VAL A 515 8.54 -4.09 -0.24
C VAL A 515 9.18 -2.88 0.44
N HIS A 516 8.50 -2.28 1.42
CA HIS A 516 9.07 -1.16 2.16
C HIS A 516 10.23 -1.61 3.06
N THR A 517 10.15 -2.83 3.60
CA THR A 517 11.23 -3.46 4.36
C THR A 517 12.48 -3.63 3.52
N LEU A 518 12.37 -4.06 2.25
CA LEU A 518 13.53 -4.14 1.34
C LEU A 518 14.22 -2.79 1.15
N ARG A 519 13.43 -1.72 1.01
CA ARG A 519 13.95 -0.36 0.93
C ARG A 519 14.60 0.10 2.23
N HIS A 520 14.06 -0.30 3.38
CA HIS A 520 14.70 -0.03 4.67
C HIS A 520 16.03 -0.79 4.79
N SER A 521 16.07 -2.06 4.42
CA SER A 521 17.31 -2.86 4.37
C SER A 521 18.36 -2.24 3.46
N PHE A 522 17.98 -1.79 2.26
CA PHE A 522 18.92 -1.09 1.37
C PHE A 522 19.57 0.13 2.06
N ALA A 523 18.76 0.95 2.73
CA ALA A 523 19.26 2.12 3.44
C ALA A 523 20.20 1.76 4.60
N THR A 524 19.81 0.75 5.40
CA THR A 524 20.63 0.26 6.50
C THR A 524 21.94 -0.34 5.99
N HIS A 525 21.92 -1.19 4.96
CA HIS A 525 23.13 -1.81 4.40
C HIS A 525 24.08 -0.78 3.78
N LEU A 526 23.57 0.27 3.12
CA LEU A 526 24.43 1.37 2.65
C LEU A 526 25.14 2.07 3.82
N LEU A 527 24.41 2.29 4.92
CA LEU A 527 24.96 2.92 6.11
C LEU A 527 25.99 2.01 6.82
N GLU A 528 25.72 0.71 6.90
CA GLU A 528 26.65 -0.29 7.46
C GLU A 528 27.94 -0.38 6.65
N ASN A 529 27.86 -0.20 5.33
CA ASN A 529 29.00 -0.12 4.42
C ASN A 529 29.71 1.25 4.46
N GLY A 530 29.34 2.16 5.37
CA GLY A 530 30.00 3.45 5.56
C GLY A 530 29.54 4.57 4.62
N THR A 531 28.42 4.41 3.90
CA THR A 531 27.88 5.48 3.05
C THR A 531 27.33 6.63 3.89
N ASP A 532 27.69 7.87 3.55
CA ASP A 532 27.19 9.05 4.26
C ASP A 532 25.65 9.13 4.20
N ILE A 533 25.05 9.41 5.36
CA ILE A 533 23.60 9.51 5.56
C ILE A 533 22.94 10.55 4.63
N ARG A 534 23.66 11.62 4.23
CA ARG A 534 23.20 12.63 3.28
C ARG A 534 23.03 12.06 1.88
N TYR A 535 23.96 11.23 1.41
CA TYR A 535 23.82 10.53 0.13
C TYR A 535 22.66 9.53 0.19
N ILE A 536 22.52 8.80 1.29
CA ILE A 536 21.37 7.89 1.50
C ILE A 536 20.05 8.68 1.48
N GLN A 537 19.98 9.84 2.14
CA GLN A 537 18.81 10.72 2.12
C GLN A 537 18.44 11.15 0.69
N GLN A 538 19.44 11.52 -0.12
CA GLN A 538 19.26 11.92 -1.51
C GLN A 538 18.76 10.77 -2.38
N PHE A 539 19.37 9.59 -2.29
CA PHE A 539 18.95 8.39 -3.04
C PHE A 539 17.52 7.95 -2.69
N LEU A 540 17.15 8.03 -1.42
CA LEU A 540 15.79 7.70 -0.99
C LEU A 540 14.80 8.86 -1.28
N GLY A 541 15.26 10.07 -1.55
CA GLY A 541 14.40 11.23 -1.75
C GLY A 541 13.58 11.52 -0.49
N HIS A 542 14.25 11.61 0.66
CA HIS A 542 13.65 12.02 1.92
C HIS A 542 13.76 13.54 2.09
N SER A 543 12.63 14.21 2.31
CA SER A 543 12.61 15.66 2.52
C SER A 543 13.24 16.10 3.84
N SER A 544 13.30 15.20 4.83
CA SER A 544 13.90 15.46 6.13
C SER A 544 14.91 14.37 6.47
N ILE A 545 16.06 14.79 7.00
CA ILE A 545 17.07 13.89 7.53
C ILE A 545 16.52 13.03 8.67
N LYS A 546 15.52 13.52 9.44
CA LYS A 546 14.86 12.77 10.52
C LYS A 546 14.28 11.43 10.06
N THR A 547 13.91 11.31 8.78
CA THR A 547 13.41 10.04 8.22
C THR A 547 14.54 9.06 7.94
N THR A 548 15.74 9.57 7.64
CA THR A 548 16.94 8.77 7.38
C THR A 548 17.69 8.42 8.67
N THR A 549 17.65 9.28 9.70
CA THR A 549 18.24 8.96 11.03
C THR A 549 17.55 7.77 11.71
N VAL A 550 16.37 7.34 11.27
CA VAL A 550 15.78 6.11 11.79
C VAL A 550 16.68 4.89 11.50
N TYR A 551 17.48 4.93 10.42
CA TYR A 551 18.40 3.85 10.06
C TYR A 551 19.65 3.79 10.94
N THR A 552 20.10 4.91 11.52
CA THR A 552 21.29 4.95 12.38
C THR A 552 21.10 4.19 13.69
N HIS A 553 19.85 4.02 14.13
CA HIS A 553 19.53 3.24 15.32
C HIS A 553 19.49 1.72 15.05
N LEU A 554 19.57 1.30 13.78
CA LEU A 554 19.44 -0.10 13.36
C LEU A 554 20.78 -0.75 13.03
N THR A 555 21.83 0.05 12.80
CA THR A 555 23.17 -0.43 12.49
C THR A 555 23.82 -1.00 13.74
N LYS A 556 23.93 -2.33 13.81
CA LYS A 556 24.69 -3.01 14.87
C LYS A 556 26.15 -2.58 14.88
N THR A 557 26.74 -2.38 13.70
CA THR A 557 28.14 -1.97 13.52
C THR A 557 28.54 -0.66 14.21
N ALA A 558 27.63 0.28 14.44
CA ALA A 558 27.97 1.49 15.21
C ALA A 558 28.10 1.18 16.71
N VAL A 559 27.21 0.32 17.24
CA VAL A 559 27.22 -0.08 18.66
C VAL A 559 28.30 -1.13 18.92
N ASP A 560 28.50 -2.09 18.01
CA ASP A 560 29.52 -3.14 18.12
C ASP A 560 30.95 -2.59 17.99
N ARG A 561 31.15 -1.48 17.26
CA ARG A 561 32.43 -0.74 17.25
C ARG A 561 32.65 0.11 18.49
N ILE A 562 31.59 0.41 19.24
CA ILE A 562 31.69 1.09 20.53
C ILE A 562 31.90 0.00 21.58
N GLN A 563 33.16 -0.35 21.82
CA GLN A 563 33.53 -1.24 22.92
C GLN A 563 32.98 -0.67 24.23
N SER A 564 32.28 -1.50 25.01
CA SER A 564 31.78 -1.12 26.33
C SER A 564 32.93 -0.59 27.18
N PRO A 565 32.75 0.50 27.95
CA PRO A 565 33.73 0.94 28.92
C PRO A 565 34.13 -0.17 29.91
N LEU A 566 33.21 -1.09 30.22
CA LEU A 566 33.49 -2.26 31.05
C LEU A 566 34.42 -3.26 30.35
N ASP A 567 34.18 -3.52 29.06
CA ASP A 567 35.03 -4.40 28.24
C ASP A 567 36.40 -3.76 27.93
N ARG A 568 36.56 -2.44 28.13
CA ARG A 568 37.86 -1.76 28.15
C ARG A 568 38.59 -1.91 29.48
N MET A 569 37.85 -2.10 30.57
CA MET A 569 38.42 -2.32 31.91
C MET A 569 38.82 -3.77 32.14
N VAL A 570 38.21 -4.71 31.41
CA VAL A 570 38.48 -6.15 31.49
C VAL A 570 39.26 -6.59 30.25
N ASP A 571 40.59 -6.63 30.35
CA ASP A 571 41.41 -7.19 29.28
C ASP A 571 41.12 -8.70 29.14
N ILE A 572 41.10 -9.21 27.91
CA ILE A 572 40.68 -10.59 27.53
C ILE A 572 41.60 -11.68 28.13
N LYS A 573 42.58 -11.30 28.96
CA LYS A 573 43.45 -12.18 29.75
C LYS A 573 43.31 -12.07 31.27
N GLY A 574 42.28 -11.41 31.80
CA GLY A 574 41.98 -11.45 33.23
C GLY A 574 43.06 -10.83 34.15
N LYS A 575 43.86 -9.88 33.65
CA LYS A 575 44.70 -9.03 34.51
C LYS A 575 44.05 -7.67 34.69
N LYS A 576 43.69 -7.35 35.94
CA LYS A 576 43.26 -6.01 36.35
C LYS A 576 44.32 -4.98 35.95
N LYS A 577 43.94 -3.99 35.15
CA LYS A 577 44.71 -2.74 34.99
C LYS A 577 44.19 -1.74 36.03
N LEU A 578 44.65 -1.90 37.27
CA LEU A 578 44.52 -0.90 38.32
C LEU A 578 45.75 -0.99 39.21
N GLU A 579 46.91 -0.63 38.65
CA GLU A 579 48.06 -0.08 39.37
C GLU A 579 48.77 0.87 38.40
N GLU A 580 48.37 2.15 38.46
CA GLU A 580 49.20 3.38 38.49
C GLU A 580 48.29 4.62 38.45
#